data_AF-A0A2G6QSV4-F1
#
_entry.id   AF-A0A2G6QSV4-F1
#
_cell.length_a   1.000
_cell.length_b   1.000
_cell.length_c   1.000
_cell.angle_alpha   90.00
_cell.angle_beta   90.00
_cell.angle_gamma   90.00
#
_symmetry.space_group_name_H-M   'P 1'
#
loop_
_entity.id
_entity.type
_entity.pdbx_description
1 polymer ?
#
loop_
_entity_poly.entity_id
_entity_poly.type
_entity_poly.pdbx_seq_one_letter_code
_entity_poly.pdbx_strand_id
1 'polypeptide(L)' 'MKFLEGQNLAYLSRKYYGHSYFWVYIYEANRDKIANPNDIPVGSKLRIPKLNKKLIDKRNPKCLEYALKLKRKYLPK' A
#
# COMPACT_ATOMS: atom_id res chain seq x y z
N MET A 1 11.53 4.74 7.49
CA MET A 1 12.05 4.72 6.10
C MET A 1 11.67 6.02 5.41
N LYS A 2 12.53 6.55 4.52
CA LYS A 2 12.31 7.80 3.76
C LYS A 2 11.81 7.43 2.35
N PHE A 3 10.75 8.08 1.86
CA PHE A 3 10.25 7.92 0.49
C PHE A 3 11.24 8.54 -0.52
N LEU A 4 11.52 7.83 -1.62
CA LEU A 4 12.47 8.26 -2.66
C LEU A 4 11.75 8.33 -4.01
N GLU A 5 12.21 9.22 -4.89
CA GLU A 5 11.69 9.37 -6.25
C GLU A 5 11.79 8.02 -6.99
N GLY A 6 10.68 7.55 -7.58
CA GLY A 6 10.55 6.22 -8.20
C GLY A 6 10.14 5.06 -7.25
N GLN A 7 10.19 5.22 -5.92
CA GLN A 7 9.65 4.23 -4.99
C GLN A 7 8.16 4.47 -4.75
N ASN A 8 7.29 3.92 -5.58
CA ASN A 8 5.85 3.98 -5.32
C ASN A 8 5.43 3.05 -4.15
N LEU A 9 4.23 3.26 -3.57
CA LEU A 9 3.71 2.39 -2.50
C LEU A 9 3.66 0.91 -2.90
N ALA A 10 3.48 0.63 -4.20
CA ALA A 10 3.50 -0.73 -4.74
C ALA A 10 4.87 -1.41 -4.62
N TYR A 11 5.97 -0.67 -4.78
CA TYR A 11 7.33 -1.16 -4.52
C TYR A 11 7.50 -1.53 -3.04
N LEU A 12 7.10 -0.64 -2.13
CA LEU A 12 7.14 -0.90 -0.69
C LEU A 12 6.30 -2.11 -0.31
N SER A 13 5.09 -2.21 -0.85
CA SER A 13 4.21 -3.35 -0.64
C SER A 13 4.83 -4.66 -1.11
N ARG A 14 5.45 -4.68 -2.29
CA ARG A 14 6.16 -5.87 -2.77
C ARG A 14 7.30 -6.24 -1.84
N LYS A 15 8.08 -5.27 -1.37
CA LYS A 15 9.23 -5.48 -0.48
C LYS A 15 8.82 -6.03 0.89
N TYR A 16 7.77 -5.49 1.51
CA TYR A 16 7.38 -5.84 2.88
C TYR A 16 6.29 -6.92 2.98
N TYR A 17 5.39 -7.00 1.99
CA TYR A 17 4.25 -7.92 1.99
C TYR A 17 4.35 -8.98 0.89
N GLY A 18 5.37 -8.92 0.03
CA GLY A 18 5.59 -9.90 -1.03
C GLY A 18 4.65 -9.77 -2.22
N HIS A 19 3.79 -8.75 -2.27
CA HIS A 19 2.90 -8.47 -3.39
C HIS A 19 2.62 -6.97 -3.52
N SER A 20 2.52 -6.45 -4.75
CA SER A 20 2.36 -5.01 -4.98
C SER A 20 0.98 -4.47 -4.61
N TYR A 21 -0.09 -5.27 -4.71
CA TYR A 21 -1.47 -4.79 -4.46
C TYR A 21 -1.77 -4.46 -3.00
N PHE A 22 -0.97 -4.93 -2.05
CA PHE A 22 -1.15 -4.64 -0.64
C PHE A 22 -0.67 -3.24 -0.23
N TRP A 23 -0.31 -2.40 -1.21
CA TRP A 23 0.06 -1.01 -1.00
C TRP A 23 -1.07 -0.21 -0.35
N VAL A 24 -2.33 -0.60 -0.59
CA VAL A 24 -3.52 0.03 -0.01
C VAL A 24 -3.48 0.04 1.52
N TYR A 25 -2.89 -0.99 2.15
CA TYR A 25 -2.76 -1.02 3.60
C TYR A 25 -1.67 -0.08 4.11
N ILE A 26 -0.61 0.14 3.32
CA ILE A 26 0.39 1.18 3.62
C ILE A 26 -0.28 2.55 3.51
N TYR A 27 -1.05 2.79 2.45
CA TYR A 27 -1.80 4.03 2.30
C TYR A 27 -2.74 4.25 3.49
N GLU A 28 -3.57 3.27 3.84
CA GLU A 28 -4.52 3.37 4.96
C GLU A 28 -3.86 3.75 6.28
N ALA A 29 -2.68 3.20 6.57
CA ALA A 29 -1.92 3.50 7.78
C ALA A 29 -1.20 4.87 7.77
N ASN A 30 -1.21 5.57 6.64
CA ASN A 30 -0.60 6.89 6.45
C ASN A 30 -1.58 7.91 5.86
N ARG A 31 -2.88 7.63 5.81
CA ARG A 31 -3.90 8.56 5.28
C ARG A 31 -3.97 9.88 6.04
N ASP A 32 -3.49 9.89 7.28
CA ASP A 32 -3.30 11.10 8.09
C ASP A 32 -2.24 12.04 7.49
N LYS A 33 -1.34 11.53 6.64
CA LYS A 33 -0.21 12.27 6.03
C LYS A 33 -0.24 12.31 4.51
N ILE A 34 -0.97 11.38 3.89
CA ILE A 34 -1.03 11.22 2.44
C ILE A 34 -2.49 11.39 2.02
N ALA A 35 -2.80 12.53 1.42
CA ALA A 35 -4.12 12.74 0.83
C ALA A 35 -4.29 11.85 -0.41
N ASN A 36 -3.33 11.89 -1.34
CA ASN A 36 -3.39 11.18 -2.60
C ASN A 36 -2.31 10.08 -2.67
N PRO A 37 -2.67 8.80 -2.83
CA PRO A 37 -1.67 7.73 -2.91
C PRO A 37 -0.75 7.78 -4.14
N ASN A 38 -1.13 8.54 -5.18
CA ASN A 38 -0.27 8.78 -6.36
C ASN A 38 0.64 9.99 -6.19
N ASP A 39 0.41 10.83 -5.19
CA ASP A 39 1.17 12.06 -4.93
C ASP A 39 1.70 12.04 -3.50
N ILE A 40 2.88 11.44 -3.35
CA ILE A 40 3.54 11.29 -2.07
C ILE A 40 4.81 12.14 -2.13
N PRO A 41 4.93 13.17 -1.26
CA PRO A 41 6.12 14.00 -1.23
C PRO A 41 7.38 13.19 -1.01
N VAL A 42 8.40 13.43 -1.85
CA VAL A 42 9.73 12.84 -1.66
C VAL A 42 10.26 13.21 -0.28
N GLY A 43 10.82 12.23 0.41
CA GLY A 43 11.27 12.40 1.79
C GLY A 43 10.24 12.05 2.87
N SER A 44 9.00 11.73 2.49
CA SER A 44 7.95 11.35 3.43
C SER A 44 8.36 10.15 4.30
N LYS A 45 8.10 10.25 5.62
CA LYS A 45 8.32 9.15 6.57
C LYS A 45 7.07 8.28 6.63
N LEU A 46 7.06 7.19 5.87
CA LEU A 46 5.95 6.25 5.81
C LEU A 46 6.02 5.18 6.91
N ARG A 47 4.86 4.89 7.50
CA ARG A 47 4.63 3.79 8.43
C ARG A 47 4.31 2.53 7.62
N ILE A 48 5.00 1.43 7.89
CA ILE A 48 4.67 0.12 7.33
C ILE A 48 3.97 -0.70 8.43
N PRO A 49 2.64 -0.87 8.37
CA PRO A 49 1.94 -1.62 9.40
C PRO A 49 2.35 -3.11 9.37
N LYS A 50 2.45 -3.73 10.55
CA LYS A 50 2.57 -5.19 10.67
C LYS A 50 1.17 -5.78 10.50
N LEU A 51 0.93 -6.41 9.36
CA LEU A 51 -0.37 -6.99 9.02
C LEU A 51 -0.42 -8.48 9.40
N ASN A 52 -1.63 -8.97 9.69
CA ASN A 52 -1.85 -10.40 9.84
C ASN A 52 -1.57 -11.11 8.50
N LYS A 53 -0.80 -12.21 8.53
CA LYS A 53 -0.48 -13.00 7.33
C LYS A 53 -1.72 -13.44 6.56
N LYS A 54 -2.86 -13.65 7.24
CA LYS A 54 -4.14 -13.99 6.62
C LYS A 54 -4.74 -12.87 5.74
N LEU A 55 -4.37 -11.61 5.98
CA LEU A 55 -4.85 -10.44 5.23
C LEU A 55 -3.99 -10.17 3.97
N ILE A 56 -2.72 -10.55 4.03
CA ILE A 56 -1.73 -10.38 2.95
C ILE A 56 -1.30 -11.70 2.34
N ASP A 57 -2.16 -12.72 2.39
CA ASP A 57 -1.85 -13.99 1.77
C ASP A 57 -1.98 -13.85 0.24
N LYS A 58 -0.83 -13.71 -0.43
CA LYS A 58 -0.74 -13.61 -1.88
C LYS A 58 -1.23 -14.86 -2.62
N ARG A 59 -1.36 -16.00 -1.94
CA ARG A 59 -1.90 -17.25 -2.50
C ARG A 59 -3.42 -17.32 -2.38
N ASN A 60 -4.03 -16.46 -1.57
CA ASN A 60 -5.46 -16.41 -1.40
C ASN A 60 -6.07 -15.33 -2.32
N PRO A 61 -6.86 -15.71 -3.35
CA PRO A 61 -7.43 -14.75 -4.30
C PRO A 61 -8.35 -13.73 -3.61
N LYS A 62 -9.02 -14.09 -2.51
CA LYS A 62 -9.89 -13.17 -1.76
C LYS A 62 -9.10 -11.98 -1.17
N CYS A 63 -7.85 -12.20 -0.76
CA CYS A 63 -7.00 -11.12 -0.24
C CYS A 63 -6.64 -10.12 -1.33
N LEU A 64 -6.35 -10.62 -2.54
CA LEU A 64 -6.06 -9.78 -3.71
C LEU A 64 -7.30 -9.03 -4.18
N GLU A 65 -8.45 -9.70 -4.21
CA GLU A 65 -9.74 -9.09 -4.55
C GLU A 65 -10.10 -7.97 -3.58
N TYR A 66 -9.92 -8.18 -2.28
CA TYR A 66 -10.16 -7.15 -1.27
C TYR A 66 -9.21 -5.95 -1.46
N ALA A 67 -7.93 -6.19 -1.70
CA ALA A 67 -6.97 -5.13 -1.99
C ALA A 67 -7.32 -4.36 -3.27
N LEU A 68 -7.83 -5.04 -4.31
CA LEU A 68 -8.31 -4.43 -5.55
C LEU A 68 -9.58 -3.58 -5.31
N LYS A 69 -10.50 -4.06 -4.47
CA LYS A 69 -11.69 -3.30 -4.06
C LYS A 69 -11.28 -1.99 -3.37
N LEU A 70 -10.32 -2.05 -2.45
CA LEU A 70 -9.77 -0.86 -1.79
C LEU A 70 -9.06 0.06 -2.78
N LYS A 71 -8.27 -0.50 -3.71
CA LYS A 71 -7.63 0.29 -4.79
C LYS A 71 -8.67 1.08 -5.57
N ARG A 72 -9.77 0.46 -6.00
CA ARG A 72 -10.85 1.13 -6.73
C ARG A 72 -11.53 2.24 -5.91
N LYS A 73 -11.63 2.05 -4.58
CA LYS A 73 -12.15 3.06 -3.67
C LYS A 73 -11.23 4.29 -3.55
N TYR A 74 -9.92 4.09 -3.51
CA TYR A 74 -8.95 5.18 -3.30
C TYR A 74 -8.45 5.82 -4.61
N LEU A 75 -8.58 5.10 -5.72
CA LEU A 75 -8.27 5.56 -7.06
C LEU A 75 -9.49 5.28 -7.95
N PRO A 76 -10.61 6.00 -7.74
CA PRO A 76 -11.70 5.97 -8.70
C PRO A 76 -11.18 6.47 -10.05
N LYS A 77 -11.62 5.83 -11.13
CA LYS A 77 -11.28 6.25 -12.50
C LYS A 77 -11.84 7.62 -12.80
#